data_AF-A0A072UA20-F1
#
_entry.id   AF-A0A072UA20-F1
#
_cell.length_a   1.000
_cell.length_b   1.000
_cell.length_c   1.000
_cell.angle_alpha   90.00
_cell.angle_beta   90.00
_cell.angle_gamma   90.00
#
_symmetry.space_group_name_H-M   'P 1'
#
loop_
_entity.id
_entity.type
_entity.pdbx_description
1 polymer ?
#
loop_
_entity_poly.entity_id
_entity_poly.type
_entity_poly.pdbx_seq_one_letter_code
_entity_poly.pdbx_strand_id
1 'polypeptide(L)'
;MFYPLTSFVIRTSKAAKFLRANGITYLKVREQTLEILGKSYWSYSSPVVLSLTEPLHKALDWALNETSKSGEGETNVTHLLLGIWSQEESAGRKVLSALGFNDQKAKEIAETAASGDIDWNFKKQA
;
A
#
# COMPACT_ATOMS: atom_id res chain seq x y z
N MET A 1 16.00 -9.85 16.24
CA MET A 1 16.43 -8.45 16.13
C MET A 1 15.45 -7.75 15.20
N PHE A 2 14.39 -7.16 15.74
CA PHE A 2 13.36 -6.46 14.98
C PHE A 2 13.88 -5.05 14.68
N TYR A 3 13.85 -4.60 13.43
CA TYR A 3 14.23 -3.24 13.05
C TYR A 3 12.99 -2.32 13.14
N PRO A 4 12.79 -1.56 14.23
CA PRO A 4 11.62 -0.68 14.39
C PRO A 4 11.56 0.47 13.38
N LEU A 5 12.68 0.80 12.73
CA LEU A 5 12.81 1.96 11.84
C LEU A 5 12.02 1.83 10.53
N THR A 6 11.85 0.62 9.98
CA THR A 6 11.09 0.43 8.73
C THR A 6 9.59 0.68 8.91
N SER A 7 9.04 0.34 10.07
CA SER A 7 7.62 0.59 10.38
C SER A 7 7.28 2.08 10.49
N PHE A 8 8.24 2.90 10.94
CA PHE A 8 8.08 4.34 11.07
C PHE A 8 8.13 5.01 9.69
N VAL A 9 9.10 4.65 8.85
CA VAL A 9 9.25 5.17 7.48
C VAL A 9 8.01 4.86 6.62
N ILE A 10 7.47 3.64 6.70
CA ILE A 10 6.23 3.29 6.00
C ILE A 10 5.06 4.13 6.51
N ARG A 11 4.99 4.38 7.82
CA ARG A 11 3.91 5.16 8.47
C ARG A 11 3.96 6.65 8.16
N THR A 12 5.12 7.22 7.86
CA THR A 12 5.33 8.64 7.53
C THR A 12 5.49 8.90 6.03
N SER A 13 5.52 7.85 5.21
CA SER A 13 5.62 7.93 3.75
C SER A 13 4.51 8.78 3.11
N LYS A 14 4.80 9.34 1.93
CA LYS A 14 3.84 10.12 1.13
C LYS A 14 2.56 9.32 0.86
N ALA A 15 2.71 8.05 0.51
CA ALA A 15 1.58 7.14 0.32
C ALA A 15 0.73 6.96 1.58
N ALA A 16 1.35 6.81 2.76
CA ALA A 16 0.60 6.71 4.01
C ALA A 16 -0.15 8.00 4.35
N LYS A 17 0.42 9.18 4.05
CA LYS A 17 -0.26 10.48 4.21
C LYS A 17 -1.45 10.59 3.25
N PHE A 18 -1.25 10.24 1.97
CA PHE A 18 -2.29 10.25 0.95
C PHE A 18 -3.47 9.34 1.29
N LEU A 19 -3.20 8.09 1.71
CA LEU A 19 -4.24 7.16 2.13
C LEU A 19 -5.03 7.69 3.33
N ARG A 20 -4.37 8.27 4.34
CA ARG A 20 -5.06 8.87 5.50
C ARG A 20 -5.90 10.08 5.11
N ALA A 21 -5.40 10.94 4.25
CA ALA A 21 -6.15 12.09 3.73
C ALA A 21 -7.42 11.65 2.98
N ASN A 22 -7.35 10.51 2.30
CA ASN A 22 -8.48 9.86 1.64
C ASN A 22 -9.35 8.99 2.57
N GLY A 23 -9.13 9.06 3.89
CA GLY A 23 -9.91 8.32 4.88
C GLY A 23 -9.61 6.82 4.97
N ILE A 24 -8.57 6.34 4.26
CA ILE A 24 -8.09 4.96 4.27
C ILE A 24 -7.05 4.83 5.39
N THR A 25 -7.48 4.30 6.54
CA THR A 25 -6.63 4.12 7.72
C THR A 25 -6.32 2.65 7.96
N TYR A 26 -5.26 2.37 8.72
CA TYR A 26 -4.85 1.01 9.07
C TYR A 26 -5.99 0.18 9.70
N LEU A 27 -6.79 0.79 10.58
CA LEU A 27 -7.90 0.11 11.24
C LEU A 27 -8.97 -0.32 10.23
N LYS A 28 -9.37 0.58 9.32
CA LYS A 28 -10.34 0.27 8.26
C LYS A 28 -9.81 -0.77 7.29
N VAL A 29 -8.54 -0.67 6.88
CA VAL A 29 -7.88 -1.68 6.04
C VAL A 29 -7.93 -3.05 6.72
N ARG A 30 -7.62 -3.11 8.02
CA ARG A 30 -7.67 -4.36 8.79
C ARG A 30 -9.08 -4.92 8.87
N GLU A 31 -10.07 -4.10 9.20
CA GLU A 31 -11.49 -4.52 9.27
C GLU A 31 -11.98 -5.05 7.93
N GLN A 32 -11.74 -4.31 6.84
CA GLN A 32 -12.14 -4.72 5.49
C GLN A 32 -11.42 -5.99 5.04
N THR A 33 -10.16 -6.17 5.43
CA THR A 33 -9.41 -7.40 5.15
C THR A 33 -10.04 -8.60 5.84
N LEU A 34 -10.46 -8.45 7.10
CA LEU A 34 -11.15 -9.51 7.84
C LEU A 34 -12.52 -9.83 7.25
N GLU A 35 -13.21 -8.86 6.66
CA GLU A 35 -14.47 -9.08 5.96
C GLU A 35 -14.25 -9.87 4.65
N ILE A 36 -13.25 -9.51 3.85
CA ILE A 36 -12.99 -10.11 2.54
C ILE A 36 -12.34 -11.50 2.66
N LEU A 37 -11.36 -11.64 3.55
CA LEU A 37 -10.58 -12.88 3.70
C LEU A 37 -11.06 -13.76 4.87
N GLY A 38 -11.96 -13.25 5.71
CA GLY A 38 -12.39 -13.91 6.93
C GLY A 38 -11.38 -13.75 8.08
N LYS A 39 -11.83 -14.03 9.30
CA LYS A 39 -10.93 -14.21 10.46
C LYS A 39 -10.22 -15.55 10.28
N SER A 40 -8.89 -15.57 10.32
CA SER A 40 -8.17 -16.83 10.43
C SER A 40 -8.49 -17.46 11.80
N TYR A 41 -9.04 -18.68 11.79
CA TYR A 41 -9.01 -19.50 12.98
C TYR A 41 -7.54 -19.88 13.19
N TRP A 42 -6.97 -19.45 14.31
CA TRP A 42 -5.58 -19.75 14.67
C TRP A 42 -5.46 -21.26 14.92
N SER A 43 -5.20 -22.05 13.88
CA SER A 43 -4.72 -23.41 14.10
C SER A 43 -3.28 -23.29 14.58
N TYR A 44 -3.05 -23.67 15.83
CA TYR A 44 -1.76 -23.76 16.52
C TYR A 44 -0.86 -24.81 15.83
N SER A 45 -0.49 -24.57 14.57
CA SER A 45 0.08 -25.60 13.71
C SER A 45 1.26 -25.05 12.93
N SER A 46 2.43 -25.14 13.57
CA SER A 46 3.78 -24.88 13.06
C SER A 46 4.07 -23.48 12.48
N PRO A 47 5.32 -23.00 12.53
CA PRO A 47 5.71 -21.84 11.74
C PRO A 47 5.58 -22.21 10.27
N VAL A 48 4.45 -21.84 9.66
CA VAL A 48 4.25 -21.95 8.22
C VAL A 48 5.23 -20.97 7.58
N VAL A 49 6.15 -21.47 6.77
CA VAL A 49 6.93 -20.63 5.86
C VAL A 49 5.95 -20.17 4.78
N LEU A 50 5.34 -19.02 5.01
CA LEU A 50 4.41 -18.41 4.08
C LEU A 50 5.19 -17.94 2.85
N SER A 51 5.14 -18.73 1.78
CA SER A 51 5.57 -18.26 0.47
C SER A 51 4.77 -17.02 0.09
N LEU A 52 5.43 -16.03 -0.48
CA LEU A 52 4.78 -14.84 -1.04
C LEU A 52 3.76 -15.29 -2.09
N THR A 53 2.54 -14.76 -2.00
CA THR A 53 1.48 -15.07 -2.96
C THR A 53 1.85 -14.53 -4.35
N GLU A 54 1.47 -15.23 -5.42
CA GLU A 54 1.67 -14.79 -6.81
C GLU A 54 1.33 -13.30 -7.09
N PRO A 55 0.19 -12.74 -6.61
CA PRO A 55 -0.11 -11.32 -6.81
C PRO A 55 0.90 -10.39 -6.13
N LEU A 56 1.50 -10.81 -5.01
CA LEU A 56 2.48 -10.01 -4.29
C LEU A 56 3.84 -10.01 -4.99
N HIS A 57 4.24 -11.14 -5.59
CA HIS A 57 5.42 -11.16 -6.47
C HIS A 57 5.24 -10.21 -7.64
N LYS A 58 4.11 -10.28 -8.34
CA LYS A 58 3.82 -9.39 -9.48
C LYS A 58 3.77 -7.91 -9.08
N ALA A 59 3.19 -7.60 -7.92
CA ALA A 59 3.18 -6.24 -7.39
C ALA A 59 4.60 -5.72 -7.09
N LEU A 60 5.48 -6.58 -6.57
CA LEU A 60 6.86 -6.24 -6.28
C LEU A 60 7.67 -6.06 -7.58
N ASP A 61 7.53 -6.98 -8.53
CA ASP A 61 8.17 -6.90 -9.84
C ASP A 61 7.75 -5.63 -10.58
N TRP A 62 6.46 -5.27 -10.50
CA TRP A 62 5.95 -4.04 -11.05
C TRP A 62 6.62 -2.81 -10.41
N ALA A 63 6.70 -2.77 -9.08
CA ALA A 63 7.31 -1.65 -8.36
C ALA A 63 8.81 -1.51 -8.68
N LEU A 64 9.54 -2.63 -8.77
CA LEU A 64 10.96 -2.65 -9.13
C LEU A 64 11.21 -2.17 -10.56
N ASN A 65 10.38 -2.62 -11.51
CA ASN A 65 10.47 -2.20 -12.90
C ASN A 65 10.20 -0.69 -13.04
N GLU A 66 9.22 -0.16 -12.31
CA GLU A 66 8.89 1.26 -12.35
C GLU A 66 10.01 2.13 -11.79
N THR A 67 10.61 1.72 -10.67
CA THR A 67 11.76 2.43 -10.08
C THR A 67 12.97 2.41 -11.01
N SER A 68 13.24 1.27 -11.65
CA SER A 68 14.34 1.12 -12.61
C SER A 68 14.17 2.02 -13.85
N LYS A 69 12.91 2.25 -14.30
CA LYS A 69 12.61 3.15 -15.42
C LYS A 69 12.71 4.63 -15.06
N SER A 70 12.34 4.99 -13.82
CA SER A 70 12.37 6.37 -13.35
C SER A 70 13.78 6.90 -13.11
N GLY A 71 14.80 6.03 -13.06
CA GLY A 71 16.16 6.40 -12.68
C GLY A 71 16.32 6.79 -11.20
N GLU A 72 15.21 6.86 -10.45
CA GLU A 72 15.19 7.02 -9.01
C GLU A 72 15.51 5.67 -8.37
N GLY A 73 16.72 5.53 -7.83
CA GLY A 73 17.24 4.28 -7.27
C GLY A 73 16.54 3.77 -6.00
N GLU A 74 15.40 4.34 -5.60
CA GLU A 74 14.72 3.99 -4.35
C GLU A 74 13.25 3.60 -4.57
N THR A 75 12.93 2.34 -4.28
CA THR A 75 11.55 1.84 -4.28
C THR A 75 10.74 2.48 -3.16
N ASN A 76 10.09 3.59 -3.49
CA ASN A 76 9.21 4.29 -2.54
C ASN A 76 7.90 3.51 -2.32
N VAL A 77 7.29 3.72 -1.15
CA VAL A 77 6.02 3.10 -0.71
C VAL A 77 4.88 3.37 -1.70
N THR A 78 4.95 4.46 -2.47
CA THR A 78 4.01 4.77 -3.55
C THR A 78 4.04 3.74 -4.68
N HIS A 79 5.22 3.30 -5.12
CA HIS A 79 5.34 2.27 -6.16
C HIS A 79 4.77 0.94 -5.69
N LEU A 80 4.98 0.58 -4.43
CA LEU A 80 4.37 -0.62 -3.84
C LEU A 80 2.84 -0.52 -3.79
N LEU A 81 2.29 0.64 -3.42
CA LEU A 81 0.85 0.86 -3.40
C LEU A 81 0.24 0.73 -4.81
N LEU A 82 0.88 1.34 -5.82
CA LEU A 82 0.45 1.25 -7.22
C LEU A 82 0.61 -0.17 -7.78
N GLY A 83 1.66 -0.89 -7.38
CA GLY A 83 1.86 -2.29 -7.70
C GLY A 83 0.78 -3.20 -7.13
N ILE A 84 0.33 -2.95 -5.88
CA ILE A 84 -0.82 -3.66 -5.30
C ILE A 84 -2.10 -3.30 -6.05
N TRP A 85 -2.28 -2.02 -6.39
CA TRP A 85 -3.42 -1.55 -7.16
C TRP A 85 -3.49 -2.17 -8.56
N SER A 86 -2.36 -2.43 -9.23
CA SER A 86 -2.37 -3.04 -10.58
C SER A 86 -2.78 -4.51 -10.60
N GLN A 87 -2.86 -5.18 -9.45
CA GLN A 87 -3.28 -6.58 -9.36
C GLN A 87 -4.79 -6.69 -9.18
N GLU A 88 -5.55 -6.62 -10.28
CA GLU A 88 -7.03 -6.56 -10.29
C GLU A 88 -7.72 -7.66 -9.48
N GLU A 89 -7.18 -8.89 -9.50
CA GLU A 89 -7.79 -10.03 -8.80
C GLU A 89 -7.32 -10.18 -7.33
N SER A 90 -6.35 -9.38 -6.91
CA SER A 90 -5.73 -9.50 -5.59
C SER A 90 -6.66 -9.07 -4.46
N ALA A 91 -6.46 -9.66 -3.28
CA ALA A 91 -7.14 -9.22 -2.06
C ALA A 91 -6.83 -7.75 -1.75
N GLY A 92 -5.60 -7.30 -2.03
CA GLY A 92 -5.18 -5.91 -1.84
C GLY A 92 -5.99 -4.92 -2.68
N ARG A 93 -6.17 -5.21 -3.99
CA ARG A 93 -7.05 -4.42 -4.87
C ARG A 93 -8.47 -4.35 -4.33
N LYS A 94 -9.04 -5.50 -3.93
CA LYS A 94 -10.42 -5.58 -3.43
C LYS A 94 -10.61 -4.77 -2.15
N VAL A 95 -9.69 -4.86 -1.20
CA VAL A 95 -9.70 -4.07 0.04
C VAL A 95 -9.57 -2.58 -0.26
N LEU A 96 -8.63 -2.17 -1.12
CA LEU A 96 -8.45 -0.77 -1.48
C LEU A 96 -9.69 -0.20 -2.19
N SER A 97 -10.27 -0.97 -3.12
CA SER A 97 -11.48 -0.58 -3.84
C SER A 97 -12.68 -0.42 -2.91
N ALA A 98 -12.88 -1.36 -1.98
CA ALA A 98 -13.93 -1.29 -0.97
C ALA A 98 -13.81 -0.06 -0.05
N LEU A 99 -12.59 0.42 0.18
CA LEU A 99 -12.32 1.63 0.96
C LEU A 99 -12.35 2.92 0.11
N GLY A 100 -12.79 2.85 -1.15
CA GLY A 100 -12.95 3.99 -2.04
C GLY A 100 -11.66 4.49 -2.68
N PHE A 101 -10.61 3.67 -2.74
CA PHE A 101 -9.48 3.89 -3.65
C PHE A 101 -9.92 3.55 -5.09
N ASN A 102 -9.51 4.35 -6.07
CA ASN A 102 -9.93 4.19 -7.46
C ASN A 102 -8.81 4.64 -8.42
N ASP A 103 -9.01 4.46 -9.72
CA ASP A 103 -7.98 4.77 -10.73
C ASP A 103 -7.65 6.27 -10.80
N GLN A 104 -8.60 7.15 -10.47
CA GLN A 104 -8.35 8.59 -10.36
C GLN A 104 -7.35 8.90 -9.24
N LYS A 105 -7.54 8.31 -8.05
CA LYS A 105 -6.62 8.46 -6.91
C LYS A 105 -5.26 7.80 -7.17
N ALA A 106 -5.24 6.69 -7.90
CA ALA A 106 -4.01 6.04 -8.34
C ALA A 106 -3.19 6.95 -9.27
N LYS A 107 -3.86 7.68 -10.17
CA LYS A 107 -3.20 8.65 -11.05
C LYS A 107 -2.67 9.85 -10.25
N GLU A 108 -3.47 10.40 -9.34
CA GLU A 108 -3.08 11.53 -8.49
C GLU A 108 -1.82 11.25 -7.65
N ILE A 109 -1.74 10.06 -7.05
CA ILE A 109 -0.56 9.69 -6.26
C ILE A 109 0.66 9.38 -7.13
N ALA A 110 0.46 8.87 -8.36
CA ALA A 110 1.54 8.65 -9.32
C ALA A 110 2.16 9.98 -9.80
N GLU A 111 1.33 10.98 -10.09
CA GLU A 111 1.77 12.33 -10.46
C GLU A 111 2.53 13.02 -9.31
N THR A 112 2.06 12.83 -8.07
CA THR A 112 2.74 13.32 -6.85
C THR A 112 4.12 12.68 -6.66
N ALA A 113 4.29 11.42 -7.06
CA ALA A 113 5.59 10.75 -6.97
C ALA A 113 6.60 11.33 -7.96
N ALA A 114 6.15 11.69 -9.17
CA ALA A 114 6.99 12.26 -10.21
C ALA A 114 7.35 13.75 -10.01
N SER A 115 6.55 14.50 -9.23
CA SER A 115 6.64 15.97 -9.15
C SER A 115 7.58 16.53 -8.07
N GLY A 116 8.16 15.72 -7.18
CA GLY A 116 8.87 16.25 -6.01
C GLY A 116 7.92 16.95 -5.02
N ASP A 117 8.29 16.98 -3.74
CA ASP A 117 7.41 17.27 -2.58
C ASP A 117 6.27 18.28 -2.75
N ILE A 118 5.03 17.78 -2.74
CA ILE A 118 3.82 18.58 -2.52
C ILE A 118 3.65 18.80 -1.01
N ASP A 119 3.46 20.06 -0.58
CA ASP A 119 3.18 20.41 0.82
C ASP A 119 1.78 19.93 1.22
N TRP A 120 1.74 18.87 2.04
CA TRP A 120 0.51 18.22 2.51
C TRP A 120 0.01 18.79 3.85
N ASN A 121 0.15 20.11 4.07
CA ASN A 121 -0.45 20.77 5.22
C ASN A 121 -1.97 20.87 5.07
N PHE A 122 -2.67 19.81 5.50
CA PHE A 122 -4.13 19.79 5.59
C PHE A 122 -4.60 20.76 6.67
N LYS A 123 -5.25 21.86 6.27
CA LYS A 123 -6.04 22.66 7.21
C LYS A 123 -7.17 21.78 7.75
N LYS A 124 -7.15 21.49 9.05
CA LYS A 124 -8.33 21.00 9.77
C LYS A 124 -9.45 21.99 9.51
N GLN A 125 -10.50 21.58 8.80
CA GLN A 125 -11.78 22.26 8.91
C GLN A 125 -12.36 21.89 10.28
N ALA A 126 -12.63 22.94 11.07
CA ALA A 126 -13.24 22.89 12.39
C ALA A 126 -14.73 22.56 12.31
#